data_AF-A0A7Y8IPS8-F1
#
_entry.id   AF-A0A7Y8IPS8-F1
#
_cell.length_a   1.000
_cell.length_b   1.000
_cell.length_c   1.000
_cell.angle_alpha   90.00
_cell.angle_beta   90.00
_cell.angle_gamma   90.00
#
_symmetry.space_group_name_H-M   'P 1'
#
loop_
_entity.id
_entity.type
_entity.pdbx_description
1 polymer ?
#
loop_
_entity_poly.entity_id
_entity_poly.type
_entity_poly.pdbx_seq_one_letter_code
_entity_poly.pdbx_strand_id
1 'polypeptide(L)'
;MRRIAPFQGLTILFLFGLILLALFFRGQIPDWHFLLFRYLLCIGFVIALRLSFDRKMLGKVGIFIYYFSPILFVVFIYQSFGDLIHHLWSDIDPWLIKIDFFLFGVHPTVWMERWIYPWITDFMAFFMEVIIACPSSSLCPSI
;
A
#
# COMPACT_ATOMS: atom_id res chain seq x y z
N MET A 1 -24.08 20.62 5.57
CA MET A 1 -23.48 19.28 5.40
C MET A 1 -21.97 19.44 5.36
N ARG A 2 -21.24 19.00 6.40
CA ARG A 2 -19.77 19.10 6.47
C ARG A 2 -19.17 18.18 5.40
N ARG A 3 -18.65 18.76 4.32
CA ARG A 3 -18.01 18.04 3.21
C ARG A 3 -16.77 17.35 3.75
N ILE A 4 -16.83 16.04 3.91
CA ILE A 4 -15.66 15.22 4.23
C ILE A 4 -14.78 15.27 2.97
N ALA A 5 -13.49 15.57 3.12
CA ALA A 5 -12.57 15.41 2.01
C ALA A 5 -12.65 13.94 1.56
N PRO A 6 -12.95 13.65 0.28
CA PRO A 6 -13.24 12.29 -0.18
C PRO A 6 -12.13 11.30 0.20
N PHE A 7 -10.89 11.80 0.24
CA PHE A 7 -9.72 11.09 0.71
C PHE A 7 -9.84 10.57 2.15
N GLN A 8 -10.24 11.41 3.12
CA GLN A 8 -10.35 10.98 4.53
C GLN A 8 -11.45 9.93 4.73
N GLY A 9 -12.55 10.04 3.98
CA GLY A 9 -13.59 9.02 3.98
C GLY A 9 -13.07 7.67 3.49
N LEU A 10 -12.27 7.70 2.41
CA LEU A 10 -11.63 6.50 1.87
C LEU A 10 -10.66 5.87 2.87
N THR A 11 -9.82 6.67 3.55
CA THR A 11 -8.89 6.16 4.57
C THR A 11 -9.61 5.48 5.72
N ILE A 12 -10.69 6.08 6.22
CA ILE A 12 -11.50 5.50 7.30
C ILE A 12 -12.16 4.20 6.84
N LEU A 13 -12.73 4.18 5.63
CA LEU A 13 -13.33 2.98 5.06
C LEU A 13 -12.31 1.85 4.90
N PHE A 14 -11.10 2.18 4.46
CA PHE A 14 -10.02 1.20 4.31
C PHE A 14 -9.54 0.66 5.65
N LEU A 15 -9.35 1.53 6.65
CA LEU A 15 -8.99 1.14 8.02
C LEU A 15 -10.08 0.26 8.66
N PHE A 16 -11.35 0.58 8.42
CA PHE A 16 -12.47 -0.25 8.86
C PHE A 16 -12.46 -1.63 8.19
N GLY A 17 -12.16 -1.68 6.89
CA GLY A 17 -11.95 -2.94 6.16
C GLY A 17 -10.81 -3.77 6.74
N LEU A 18 -9.68 -3.15 7.09
CA LEU A 18 -8.55 -3.84 7.74
C LEU A 18 -8.92 -4.37 9.13
N ILE A 19 -9.69 -3.63 9.92
CA ILE A 19 -10.18 -4.08 11.23
C ILE A 19 -11.10 -5.30 11.07
N LEU A 20 -12.03 -5.27 10.10
CA LEU A 20 -12.89 -6.41 9.80
C LEU A 20 -12.09 -7.63 9.34
N LEU A 21 -11.10 -7.42 8.47
CA LEU A 21 -10.23 -8.48 7.97
C LEU A 21 -9.40 -9.09 9.11
N ALA A 22 -8.80 -8.26 9.96
CA ALA A 22 -8.06 -8.71 11.15
C ALA A 22 -8.96 -9.46 12.14
N LEU A 23 -10.22 -9.05 12.31
CA LEU A 23 -11.19 -9.77 13.14
C LEU A 23 -11.59 -11.12 12.54
N PHE A 24 -11.74 -11.20 11.22
CA PHE A 24 -12.07 -12.45 10.54
C PHE A 24 -10.93 -13.47 10.66
N PHE A 25 -9.68 -13.02 10.53
CA PHE A 25 -8.48 -13.85 10.62
C PHE A 25 -7.81 -13.86 12.01
N ARG A 26 -8.58 -13.54 13.05
CA ARG A 26 -8.14 -13.49 14.46
C ARG A 26 -7.38 -14.73 14.97
N GLY A 27 -7.60 -15.89 14.35
CA GLY A 27 -6.97 -17.16 14.75
C GLY A 27 -5.59 -17.43 14.13
N GLN A 28 -5.19 -16.69 13.09
CA GLN A 28 -3.93 -16.91 12.36
C GLN A 28 -2.88 -15.85 12.66
N ILE A 29 -3.27 -14.74 13.30
CA ILE A 29 -2.40 -13.60 13.55
C ILE A 29 -1.91 -13.63 15.00
N PRO A 30 -0.61 -13.85 15.26
CA PRO A 30 -0.04 -13.62 16.59
C PRO A 30 -0.22 -12.14 16.95
N ASP A 31 -0.71 -11.87 18.16
CA ASP A 31 -0.93 -10.51 18.70
C ASP A 31 -1.96 -9.63 17.96
N TRP A 32 -3.08 -10.21 17.50
CA TRP A 32 -4.18 -9.49 16.83
C TRP A 32 -4.71 -8.25 17.60
N HIS A 33 -4.64 -8.26 18.94
CA HIS A 33 -5.05 -7.12 19.77
C HIS A 33 -4.17 -5.89 19.55
N PHE A 34 -2.86 -6.06 19.41
CA PHE A 34 -1.93 -4.97 19.18
C PHE A 34 -2.16 -4.35 17.79
N LEU A 35 -2.42 -5.20 16.79
CA LEU A 35 -2.76 -4.77 15.44
C LEU A 35 -4.05 -3.95 15.41
N LEU A 36 -5.10 -4.42 16.10
CA LEU A 36 -6.37 -3.69 16.22
C LEU A 36 -6.22 -2.37 16.97
N PHE A 37 -5.46 -2.36 18.07
CA PHE A 37 -5.17 -1.14 18.82
C PHE A 37 -4.48 -0.10 17.93
N ARG A 38 -3.50 -0.53 17.13
CA ARG A 38 -2.80 0.32 16.17
C ARG A 38 -3.76 0.92 15.13
N TYR A 39 -4.67 0.12 14.57
CA TYR A 39 -5.66 0.62 13.61
C TYR A 39 -6.68 1.58 14.25
N LEU A 40 -7.13 1.31 15.47
CA LEU A 40 -8.02 2.21 16.22
C LEU A 40 -7.33 3.55 16.52
N LEU A 41 -6.05 3.52 16.91
CA LEU A 41 -5.25 4.73 17.13
C LEU A 41 -5.11 5.54 15.85
N CYS A 42 -4.88 4.89 14.71
CA CYS A 42 -4.86 5.52 13.39
C CYS A 42 -6.20 6.20 13.04
N ILE A 43 -7.33 5.52 13.26
CA ILE A 43 -8.67 6.11 13.04
C ILE A 43 -8.87 7.32 13.96
N GLY A 44 -8.52 7.19 15.23
CA GLY A 44 -8.58 8.28 16.21
C GLY A 44 -7.76 9.50 15.77
N PHE A 45 -6.56 9.26 15.22
CA PHE A 45 -5.68 10.32 14.71
C PHE A 45 -6.29 11.05 13.50
N VAL A 46 -6.88 10.33 12.54
CA VAL A 46 -7.59 10.94 11.39
C VAL A 46 -8.77 11.78 11.87
N ILE A 47 -9.55 11.27 12.82
CA ILE A 47 -10.71 11.97 13.38
C ILE A 47 -10.26 13.22 14.14
N ALA A 48 -9.19 13.14 14.95
CA ALA A 48 -8.64 14.28 15.69
C ALA A 48 -8.11 15.37 14.75
N LEU A 49 -7.39 15.00 13.68
CA LEU A 49 -6.96 15.94 12.64
C LEU A 49 -8.16 16.63 11.98
N ARG A 50 -9.22 15.88 11.67
CA ARG A 50 -10.46 16.44 11.10
C ARG A 50 -11.12 17.42 12.06
N LEU A 51 -11.33 17.04 13.32
CA LEU A 51 -12.00 17.87 14.33
C LEU A 51 -11.23 19.18 14.56
N SER A 52 -9.91 19.08 14.58
CA SER A 52 -9.03 20.22 14.80
C SER A 52 -9.00 21.16 13.58
N PHE A 53 -9.05 20.61 12.35
CA PHE A 53 -9.11 21.42 11.13
C PHE A 53 -10.44 22.17 11.03
N ASP A 54 -11.56 21.50 11.33
CA ASP A 54 -12.90 22.09 11.33
C ASP A 54 -13.05 23.17 12.42
N ARG A 55 -12.39 23.01 13.57
CA ARG A 55 -12.30 24.06 14.60
C ARG A 55 -11.33 25.21 14.26
N LYS A 56 -10.70 25.20 13.07
CA LYS A 56 -9.60 26.12 12.68
C LYS A 56 -8.48 26.22 13.71
N MET A 57 -8.32 25.20 14.55
CA MET A 57 -7.36 25.20 15.66
C MET A 57 -5.96 24.75 15.21
N LEU A 58 -5.81 24.42 13.92
CA LEU A 58 -4.56 24.02 13.32
C LEU A 58 -3.67 25.23 13.02
N GLY A 59 -2.55 25.34 13.73
CA GLY A 59 -1.44 26.20 13.32
C GLY A 59 -0.81 25.73 11.99
N LYS A 60 0.20 26.46 11.50
CA LYS A 60 0.90 26.17 10.23
C LYS A 60 1.37 24.70 10.11
N VAL A 61 1.87 24.13 11.21
CA VAL A 61 2.36 22.74 11.28
C VAL A 61 1.22 21.73 11.06
N GLY A 62 0.06 21.98 11.65
CA GLY A 62 -1.05 21.04 11.52
C GLY A 62 -1.69 21.08 10.13
N ILE A 63 -1.67 22.24 9.44
CA ILE A 63 -2.06 22.32 8.03
C ILE A 63 -1.12 21.47 7.17
N PHE A 64 0.19 21.54 7.39
CA PHE A 64 1.16 20.70 6.69
C PHE A 64 0.91 19.21 6.92
N ILE A 65 0.67 18.81 8.18
CA ILE A 65 0.33 17.42 8.53
C ILE A 65 -0.97 16.98 7.86
N TYR A 66 -1.98 17.84 7.74
CA TYR A 66 -3.23 17.51 7.07
C TYR A 66 -3.03 17.20 5.58
N TYR A 67 -2.20 17.96 4.88
CA TYR A 67 -1.86 17.71 3.46
C TYR A 67 -0.93 16.51 3.27
N PHE A 68 -0.04 16.23 4.23
CA PHE A 68 0.90 15.11 4.16
C PHE A 68 0.33 13.77 4.66
N SER A 69 -0.70 13.83 5.52
CA SER A 69 -1.41 12.68 6.08
C SER A 69 -1.80 11.62 5.05
N PRO A 70 -2.32 11.97 3.85
CA PRO A 70 -2.64 11.00 2.81
C PRO A 70 -1.54 10.02 2.45
N ILE A 71 -0.32 10.52 2.26
CA ILE A 71 0.81 9.72 1.79
C ILE A 71 1.25 8.76 2.90
N LEU A 72 1.34 9.26 4.14
CA LEU A 72 1.67 8.42 5.29
C LEU A 72 0.66 7.30 5.49
N PHE A 73 -0.64 7.59 5.32
CA PHE A 73 -1.67 6.57 5.45
C PHE A 73 -1.57 5.50 4.37
N VAL A 74 -1.29 5.87 3.11
CA VAL A 74 -1.13 4.89 2.03
C VAL A 74 0.04 3.94 2.32
N VAL A 75 1.21 4.48 2.69
CA VAL A 75 2.38 3.66 3.03
C VAL A 75 2.08 2.73 4.20
N PHE A 76 1.46 3.28 5.25
CA PHE A 76 1.12 2.52 6.46
C PHE A 76 0.11 1.40 6.19
N ILE A 77 -0.92 1.68 5.39
CA ILE A 77 -1.94 0.71 4.96
C ILE A 77 -1.28 -0.39 4.13
N TYR A 78 -0.45 -0.02 3.16
CA TYR A 78 0.23 -0.97 2.28
C TYR A 78 1.13 -1.93 3.08
N GLN A 79 1.94 -1.38 3.99
CA GLN A 79 2.80 -2.18 4.85
C GLN A 79 1.99 -3.11 5.76
N SER A 80 0.95 -2.58 6.41
CA SER A 80 0.05 -3.38 7.25
C SER A 80 -0.66 -4.49 6.48
N PHE A 81 -1.02 -4.23 5.23
CA PHE A 81 -1.68 -5.21 4.37
C PHE A 81 -0.70 -6.30 3.93
N GLY A 82 0.55 -5.95 3.62
CA GLY A 82 1.62 -6.91 3.35
C GLY A 82 1.86 -7.86 4.52
N ASP A 83 1.99 -7.31 5.73
CA ASP A 83 2.13 -8.12 6.95
C ASP A 83 0.92 -9.05 7.15
N LEU A 84 -0.29 -8.52 6.91
CA LEU A 84 -1.52 -9.29 7.07
C LEU A 84 -1.61 -10.45 6.07
N ILE A 85 -1.33 -10.20 4.78
CA ILE A 85 -1.31 -11.25 3.75
C ILE A 85 -0.31 -12.34 4.10
N HIS A 86 0.88 -11.96 4.59
CA HIS A 86 1.93 -12.92 4.95
C HIS A 86 1.46 -13.90 6.05
N HIS A 87 0.69 -13.41 7.02
CA HIS A 87 0.14 -14.25 8.09
C HIS A 87 -1.10 -15.05 7.67
N LEU A 88 -1.92 -14.49 6.77
CA LEU A 88 -3.13 -15.17 6.29
C LEU A 88 -2.78 -16.37 5.41
N TRP A 89 -1.82 -16.22 4.51
CA TRP A 89 -1.64 -17.13 3.39
C TRP A 89 -0.17 -17.29 3.01
N SER A 90 0.57 -18.03 3.85
CA SER A 90 1.97 -18.41 3.58
C SER A 90 2.14 -19.30 2.34
N ASP A 91 1.09 -20.04 1.92
CA ASP A 91 1.09 -20.94 0.76
C ASP A 91 -0.09 -20.66 -0.17
N ILE A 92 -0.23 -19.41 -0.65
CA ILE A 92 -1.32 -19.03 -1.57
C ILE A 92 -1.11 -19.56 -2.99
N ASP A 93 0.14 -19.87 -3.33
CA ASP A 93 0.59 -20.13 -4.71
C ASP A 93 -0.26 -21.20 -5.41
N PRO A 94 -0.61 -22.35 -4.78
CA PRO A 94 -1.41 -23.37 -5.44
C PRO A 94 -2.85 -22.93 -5.71
N TRP A 95 -3.39 -22.02 -4.90
CA TRP A 95 -4.76 -21.52 -5.05
C TRP A 95 -4.83 -20.43 -6.11
N LEU A 96 -3.81 -19.55 -6.14
CA LEU A 96 -3.67 -18.51 -7.15
C LEU A 96 -3.49 -19.12 -8.55
N ILE A 97 -2.63 -20.14 -8.68
CA ILE A 97 -2.44 -20.87 -9.94
C ILE A 97 -3.74 -21.51 -10.44
N LYS A 98 -4.60 -22.02 -9.53
CA LYS A 98 -5.91 -22.57 -9.90
C LYS A 98 -6.89 -21.50 -10.37
N ILE A 99 -6.90 -20.32 -9.75
CA ILE A 99 -7.73 -19.20 -10.20
C ILE A 99 -7.26 -18.70 -11.56
N ASP A 100 -5.96 -18.54 -11.73
CA ASP A 100 -5.38 -18.10 -13.00
C ASP A 100 -5.71 -19.10 -14.11
N PHE A 101 -5.59 -20.40 -13.83
CA PHE A 101 -6.00 -21.45 -14.76
C PHE A 101 -7.50 -21.45 -15.02
N PHE A 102 -8.34 -21.14 -14.03
CA PHE A 102 -9.79 -21.05 -14.20
C PHE A 102 -10.22 -19.84 -15.04
N LEU A 103 -9.59 -18.68 -14.84
CA LEU A 103 -9.89 -17.44 -15.56
C LEU A 103 -9.35 -17.43 -17.00
N PHE A 104 -8.14 -17.93 -17.20
CA PHE A 104 -7.48 -17.89 -18.50
C PHE A 104 -7.55 -19.22 -19.26
N GLY A 105 -7.89 -20.33 -18.60
CA GLY A 105 -7.89 -21.68 -19.20
C GLY A 105 -6.48 -22.20 -19.52
N VAL A 106 -5.44 -21.41 -19.26
CA VAL A 106 -4.03 -21.68 -19.53
C VAL A 106 -3.21 -21.10 -18.40
N HIS A 107 -2.03 -21.67 -18.16
CA HIS A 107 -1.07 -21.09 -17.23
C HIS A 107 -0.47 -19.82 -17.84
N PRO A 108 -0.83 -18.61 -17.34
CA PRO A 108 -0.43 -17.35 -17.96
C PRO A 108 1.09 -17.18 -18.02
N THR A 109 1.81 -17.75 -17.06
CA THR A 109 3.28 -17.77 -17.00
C THR A 109 3.89 -18.49 -18.22
N VAL A 110 3.41 -19.70 -18.53
CA VAL A 110 3.89 -20.51 -19.68
C VAL A 110 3.44 -19.89 -21.01
N TRP A 111 2.30 -19.21 -21.01
CA TRP A 111 1.83 -18.49 -22.18
C TRP A 111 2.68 -17.25 -22.47
N MET A 112 3.07 -16.49 -21.44
CA MET A 112 3.93 -15.32 -21.56
C MET A 112 5.39 -15.65 -21.86
N GLU A 113 5.90 -16.81 -21.45
CA GLU A 113 7.25 -17.27 -21.83
C GLU A 113 7.48 -17.22 -23.34
N ARG A 114 6.44 -17.44 -24.15
CA ARG A 114 6.52 -17.37 -25.61
C ARG A 114 6.79 -15.96 -26.16
N TRP A 115 6.59 -14.93 -25.35
CA TRP A 115 6.78 -13.53 -25.71
C TRP A 115 8.10 -12.97 -25.16
N ILE A 116 8.81 -13.72 -24.31
CA ILE A 116 10.11 -13.34 -23.76
C ILE A 116 11.20 -13.73 -24.77
N TYR A 117 11.57 -12.76 -25.61
CA TYR A 117 12.72 -12.89 -26.49
C TYR A 117 13.94 -12.16 -25.90
N PRO A 118 15.16 -12.68 -26.06
CA PRO A 118 16.37 -12.12 -25.44
C PRO A 118 16.58 -10.63 -25.75
N TRP A 119 16.23 -10.17 -26.96
CA TRP A 119 16.37 -8.77 -27.34
C TRP A 119 15.47 -7.78 -26.56
N ILE A 120 14.31 -8.22 -26.06
CA ILE A 120 13.38 -7.39 -25.27
C ILE A 120 13.95 -7.27 -23.86
N THR A 121 14.50 -8.36 -23.33
CA THR A 121 15.19 -8.37 -22.05
C THR A 121 16.41 -7.45 -22.07
N ASP A 122 17.22 -7.50 -23.13
CA ASP A 122 18.38 -6.60 -23.29
C ASP A 122 17.96 -5.13 -23.40
N PHE A 123 16.89 -4.84 -24.13
CA PHE A 123 16.35 -3.48 -24.25
C PHE A 123 15.78 -2.96 -22.91
N MET A 124 15.06 -3.79 -22.16
CA MET A 124 14.57 -3.44 -20.82
C MET A 124 15.71 -3.24 -19.83
N ALA A 125 16.75 -4.09 -19.88
CA ALA A 125 17.93 -3.97 -19.03
C ALA A 125 18.67 -2.65 -19.31
N PHE A 126 18.85 -2.29 -20.58
CA PHE A 126 19.43 -1.01 -20.97
C PHE A 126 18.61 0.18 -20.44
N PHE A 127 17.27 0.15 -20.57
CA PHE A 127 16.42 1.21 -20.03
C PHE A 127 16.47 1.32 -18.51
N MET A 128 16.49 0.18 -17.80
CA MET A 128 16.67 0.16 -16.34
C MET A 128 18.02 0.75 -15.93
N GLU A 129 19.09 0.38 -16.64
CA GLU A 129 20.43 0.92 -16.39
C GLU A 129 20.47 2.43 -16.64
N VAL A 130 19.85 2.92 -17.72
CA VAL A 130 19.74 4.36 -18.01
C VAL A 130 18.93 5.10 -16.95
N ILE A 131 17.84 4.53 -16.45
CA ILE A 131 17.01 5.15 -15.39
C ILE A 131 17.76 5.21 -14.05
N ILE A 132 18.50 4.16 -13.69
CA ILE A 132 19.31 4.10 -12.46
C ILE A 132 20.58 4.98 -12.59
N ALA A 133 21.16 5.08 -13.78
CA ALA A 133 22.29 5.97 -14.05
C ALA A 133 21.87 7.44 -14.18
N CYS A 134 20.59 7.73 -14.46
CA CYS A 134 20.03 9.08 -14.62
C CYS A 134 19.26 9.59 -13.38
N PRO A 135 19.85 9.49 -12.18
CA PRO A 135 19.67 10.55 -11.19
C PRO A 135 20.96 10.85 -10.40
N SER A 136 22.14 10.80 -11.04
CA SER A 136 23.41 11.23 -10.42
C SER A 136 24.26 12.17 -11.27
N SER A 137 23.80 12.61 -12.45
CA SER A 137 24.52 13.57 -13.30
C SER A 137 24.33 15.04 -12.90
N SER A 138 23.57 15.36 -11.85
CA SER A 138 23.49 16.72 -11.27
C SER A 138 24.40 16.94 -10.05
N LEU A 139 25.22 15.96 -9.63
CA LEU A 139 26.06 16.03 -8.43
C LEU A 139 27.43 15.34 -8.62
N CYS A 140 28.21 15.76 -9.62
CA CYS A 140 29.66 15.55 -9.63
C CYS A 140 30.35 16.85 -10.03
N PRO A 141 30.81 17.69 -9.07
CA PRO A 141 31.82 18.67 -9.39
C PRO A 141 33.15 17.93 -9.59
N SER A 142 33.79 18.27 -10.69
CA SER A 142 35.16 17.89 -11.07
C SER A 142 36.17 18.18 -9.97
N ILE A 143 36.77 17.13 -9.40
CA ILE A 143 38.13 17.11 -8.82
C ILE A 143 38.73 15.73 -9.07
#